data_AF-A0A7Z9K6L1-F1
#
_entry.id   AF-A0A7Z9K6L1-F1
#
_cell.length_a   1.000
_cell.length_b   1.000
_cell.length_c   1.000
_cell.angle_alpha   90.00
_cell.angle_beta   90.00
_cell.angle_gamma   90.00
#
_symmetry.space_group_name_H-M   'P 1'
#
loop_
_entity.id
_entity.type
_entity.pdbx_description
1 polymer ?
#
loop_
_entity_poly.entity_id
_entity_poly.type
_entity_poly.pdbx_seq_one_letter_code
_entity_poly.pdbx_strand_id
1 'polypeptide(L)'
;MDSTLFTKREKMAILWAEHTTLNTAKENNGVFEKVREEFSEEEIIELTLMSGFFNLFNRFMDSLQIPLESQGEVDKIKRSVQLDPIKVHNYLKTVVEAWPSDIPGPNSD
;
A
#
# COMPACT_ATOMS: atom_id res chain seq x y z
N MET A 1 -13.20 -19.40 7.34
CA MET A 1 -11.99 -19.50 8.20
C MET A 1 -11.30 -20.86 8.13
N ASP A 2 -11.82 -21.78 7.30
CA ASP A 2 -11.55 -23.22 7.39
C ASP A 2 -10.47 -23.69 6.41
N SER A 3 -9.93 -22.77 5.59
CA SER A 3 -8.82 -23.08 4.68
C SER A 3 -7.60 -23.54 5.47
N THR A 4 -6.96 -24.61 5.00
CA THR A 4 -5.69 -25.13 5.55
C THR A 4 -4.46 -24.43 4.99
N LEU A 5 -4.64 -23.54 4.01
CA LEU A 5 -3.54 -22.81 3.36
C LEU A 5 -3.00 -21.64 4.18
N PHE A 6 -3.73 -21.22 5.22
CA PHE A 6 -3.36 -20.09 6.06
C PHE A 6 -3.06 -20.54 7.49
N THR A 7 -2.02 -19.95 8.06
CA THR A 7 -1.70 -20.06 9.49
C THR A 7 -2.78 -19.40 10.35
N LYS A 8 -2.77 -19.68 11.66
CA LYS A 8 -3.69 -19.04 12.61
C LYS A 8 -3.54 -17.52 12.59
N ARG A 9 -2.29 -17.03 12.57
CA ARG A 9 -1.97 -15.60 12.52
C ARG A 9 -2.46 -14.93 11.23
N GLU A 10 -2.25 -15.53 10.05
CA GLU A 10 -2.77 -15.00 8.78
C GLU A 10 -4.30 -14.94 8.76
N LYS A 11 -4.95 -15.97 9.32
CA LYS A 11 -6.41 -15.97 9.48
C LYS A 11 -6.90 -14.81 10.35
N MET A 12 -6.20 -14.50 11.45
CA MET A 12 -6.56 -13.36 12.31
C MET A 12 -6.35 -12.02 11.59
N ALA A 13 -5.32 -11.88 10.75
CA ALA A 13 -5.17 -10.69 9.91
C ALA A 13 -6.34 -10.53 8.92
N ILE A 14 -6.76 -11.63 8.27
CA ILE A 14 -7.93 -11.62 7.36
C ILE A 14 -9.20 -11.25 8.13
N LEU A 15 -9.41 -11.83 9.31
CA LEU A 15 -10.55 -11.51 10.18
C LEU A 15 -10.59 -10.03 10.51
N TRP A 16 -9.45 -9.47 10.94
CA TRP A 16 -9.35 -8.05 11.27
C TRP A 16 -9.66 -7.16 10.07
N ALA A 17 -9.12 -7.49 8.89
CA ALA A 17 -9.36 -6.77 7.66
C ALA A 17 -10.85 -6.79 7.26
N GLU A 18 -11.52 -7.94 7.38
CA GLU A 18 -12.96 -8.09 7.12
C GLU A 18 -13.79 -7.20 8.06
N HIS A 19 -13.55 -7.28 9.37
CA HIS A 19 -14.27 -6.48 10.35
C HIS A 19 -13.99 -4.97 10.24
N THR A 20 -12.78 -4.58 9.87
CA THR A 20 -12.42 -3.19 9.59
C THR A 20 -13.13 -2.67 8.33
N THR A 21 -13.23 -3.50 7.30
CA THR A 21 -13.88 -3.18 6.02
C THR A 21 -15.39 -3.02 6.14
N LEU A 22 -16.03 -3.93 6.89
CA LEU A 22 -17.46 -3.85 7.21
C LEU A 22 -17.76 -2.84 8.33
N ASN A 23 -16.73 -2.22 8.91
CA ASN A 23 -16.82 -1.31 10.05
C ASN A 23 -17.55 -1.93 11.27
N THR A 24 -17.39 -3.23 11.48
CA THR A 24 -17.95 -4.00 12.61
C THR A 24 -16.92 -4.22 13.72
N ALA A 25 -15.64 -3.86 13.52
CA ALA A 25 -14.62 -3.90 14.56
C ALA A 25 -14.94 -2.98 15.77
N LYS A 26 -15.76 -1.94 15.56
CA LYS A 26 -16.23 -1.03 16.62
C LYS A 26 -17.30 -1.65 17.54
N GLU A 27 -17.85 -2.79 17.15
CA GLU A 27 -18.92 -3.46 17.88
C GLU A 27 -18.34 -4.34 19.00
N ASN A 28 -19.15 -4.65 20.02
CA ASN A 28 -18.74 -5.54 21.11
C ASN A 28 -18.84 -7.02 20.71
N ASN A 29 -18.14 -7.43 19.66
CA ASN A 29 -18.11 -8.80 19.13
C ASN A 29 -16.84 -9.59 19.51
N GLY A 30 -15.94 -8.96 20.28
CA GLY A 30 -14.69 -9.56 20.77
C GLY A 30 -13.63 -9.81 19.70
N VAL A 31 -13.76 -9.22 18.50
CA VAL A 31 -12.77 -9.42 17.43
C VAL A 31 -11.40 -8.86 17.79
N PHE A 32 -11.34 -7.69 18.42
CA PHE A 32 -10.08 -7.06 18.83
C PHE A 32 -9.29 -7.98 19.76
N GLU A 33 -9.95 -8.53 20.78
CA GLU A 33 -9.36 -9.48 21.73
C GLU A 33 -8.84 -10.74 21.06
N LYS A 34 -9.60 -11.32 20.12
CA LYS A 34 -9.16 -12.51 19.37
C LYS A 34 -7.92 -12.23 18.51
N VAL A 35 -7.86 -11.06 17.88
CA VAL A 35 -6.73 -10.70 17.03
C VAL A 35 -5.50 -10.39 17.87
N ARG A 36 -5.65 -9.78 19.05
CA ARG A 36 -4.53 -9.50 19.98
C ARG A 36 -3.87 -10.76 20.56
N GLU A 37 -4.53 -11.92 20.50
CA GLU A 37 -3.88 -13.19 20.84
C GLU A 37 -2.73 -13.52 19.89
N GLU A 38 -2.80 -13.05 18.64
CA GLU A 38 -1.83 -13.34 17.60
C GLU A 38 -0.99 -12.13 17.19
N PHE A 39 -1.37 -10.90 17.55
CA PHE A 39 -0.71 -9.65 17.13
C PHE A 39 -0.51 -8.67 18.28
N SER A 40 0.58 -7.89 18.25
CA SER A 40 0.78 -6.77 19.17
C SER A 40 -0.15 -5.60 18.84
N GLU A 41 -0.23 -4.62 19.74
CA GLU A 41 -1.03 -3.40 19.49
C GLU A 41 -0.48 -2.60 18.30
N GLU A 42 0.85 -2.49 18.18
CA GLU A 42 1.51 -1.84 17.05
C GLU A 42 1.18 -2.55 15.72
N GLU A 43 1.22 -3.88 15.72
CA GLU A 43 0.87 -4.67 14.53
C GLU A 43 -0.61 -4.51 14.16
N ILE A 44 -1.51 -4.42 15.14
CA ILE A 44 -2.93 -4.14 14.88
C ILE A 44 -3.13 -2.73 14.30
N ILE A 45 -2.35 -1.73 14.75
CA ILE A 45 -2.36 -0.40 14.14
C ILE A 45 -1.95 -0.50 12.65
N GLU A 46 -0.87 -1.21 12.34
CA GLU A 46 -0.42 -1.41 10.96
C GLU A 46 -1.46 -2.15 10.10
N LEU A 47 -2.07 -3.22 10.62
CA LEU A 47 -3.16 -3.94 9.95
C LEU A 47 -4.36 -3.03 9.67
N THR A 48 -4.70 -2.16 10.62
CA THR A 48 -5.81 -1.20 10.50
C THR A 48 -5.49 -0.14 9.46
N LEU A 49 -4.27 0.40 9.44
CA LEU A 49 -3.82 1.37 8.45
C LEU A 49 -3.88 0.80 7.03
N MET A 50 -3.39 -0.43 6.83
CA MET A 50 -3.43 -1.08 5.52
C MET A 50 -4.86 -1.35 5.07
N SER A 51 -5.70 -1.87 5.97
CA SER A 51 -7.13 -2.10 5.68
C SER A 51 -7.84 -0.79 5.33
N GLY A 52 -7.61 0.27 6.10
CA GLY A 52 -8.17 1.60 5.85
C GLY A 52 -7.73 2.20 4.52
N PHE A 53 -6.45 2.04 4.15
CA PHE A 53 -5.91 2.48 2.87
C PHE A 53 -6.64 1.83 1.69
N PHE A 54 -6.82 0.50 1.71
CA PHE A 54 -7.57 -0.19 0.66
C PHE A 54 -9.06 0.16 0.67
N ASN A 55 -9.67 0.35 1.83
CA ASN A 55 -11.07 0.79 1.91
C ASN A 55 -11.29 2.18 1.30
N LEU A 56 -10.34 3.09 1.48
CA LEU A 56 -10.33 4.39 0.80
C LEU A 56 -10.20 4.22 -0.71
N PHE A 57 -9.21 3.44 -1.17
CA PHE A 57 -8.96 3.23 -2.59
C PHE A 57 -10.13 2.56 -3.30
N ASN A 58 -10.76 1.54 -2.70
CA ASN A 58 -11.95 0.91 -3.25
C ASN A 58 -13.06 1.95 -3.49
N ARG A 59 -13.36 2.78 -2.48
CA ARG A 59 -14.37 3.84 -2.62
C ARG A 59 -13.99 4.89 -3.65
N PHE A 60 -12.71 5.26 -3.74
CA PHE A 60 -12.21 6.22 -4.71
C PHE A 60 -12.38 5.69 -6.14
N MET A 61 -11.95 4.46 -6.40
CA MET A 61 -12.06 3.81 -7.71
C MET A 61 -13.53 3.63 -8.11
N ASP A 62 -14.37 3.15 -7.19
CA ASP A 62 -15.80 2.96 -7.42
C ASP A 62 -16.51 4.28 -7.74
N SER A 63 -16.22 5.35 -6.98
CA SER A 63 -16.86 6.66 -7.17
C SER A 63 -16.50 7.30 -8.51
N LEU A 64 -15.29 7.05 -9.00
CA LEU A 64 -14.82 7.54 -10.29
C LEU A 64 -15.13 6.58 -11.45
N GLN A 65 -15.78 5.45 -11.18
CA GLN A 65 -16.12 4.41 -12.16
C GLN A 65 -14.91 4.00 -13.02
N ILE A 66 -13.73 3.89 -12.38
CA ILE A 66 -12.51 3.55 -13.10
C ILE A 66 -12.67 2.12 -13.67
N PRO A 67 -12.61 1.94 -14.99
CA PRO A 67 -12.76 0.61 -15.59
C PRO A 67 -11.52 -0.23 -15.29
N LEU A 68 -11.71 -1.54 -15.21
CA LEU A 68 -10.59 -2.47 -15.17
C LEU A 68 -9.77 -2.35 -16.45
N GLU A 69 -8.45 -2.25 -16.31
CA GLU A 69 -7.54 -2.26 -17.45
C GLU A 69 -7.65 -3.58 -18.20
N SER A 70 -7.57 -3.50 -19.54
CA SER A 70 -7.51 -4.72 -20.34
C SER A 70 -6.27 -5.54 -19.96
N GLN A 71 -6.37 -6.87 -19.97
CA GLN A 71 -5.28 -7.76 -19.58
C GLN A 71 -3.95 -7.43 -20.29
N GLY A 72 -4.01 -7.02 -21.57
CA GLY A 72 -2.83 -6.64 -22.33
C GLY A 72 -2.09 -5.40 -21.81
N GLU A 73 -2.76 -4.49 -21.08
CA GLU A 73 -2.11 -3.37 -20.39
C GLU A 73 -1.52 -3.82 -19.04
N VAL A 74 -2.22 -4.69 -18.32
CA VAL A 74 -1.74 -5.27 -17.05
C VAL A 74 -0.47 -6.09 -17.28
N ASP A 75 -0.39 -6.85 -18.37
CA ASP A 75 0.78 -7.66 -18.74
C ASP A 75 2.02 -6.79 -19.03
N LYS A 76 1.87 -5.48 -19.28
CA LYS A 76 2.98 -4.54 -19.43
C LYS A 76 3.57 -4.12 -18.09
N ILE A 77 2.90 -4.36 -16.96
CA ILE A 77 3.44 -4.12 -15.63
C ILE A 77 4.62 -5.07 -15.42
N LYS A 78 5.82 -4.56 -15.64
CA LYS A 78 7.06 -5.31 -15.42
C LYS A 78 7.39 -5.33 -13.93
N ARG A 79 8.11 -6.36 -13.50
CA ARG A 79 8.76 -6.39 -12.17
C ARG A 79 9.54 -5.09 -11.97
N SER A 80 9.60 -4.63 -10.72
CA SER A 80 10.35 -3.44 -10.30
C SER A 80 11.63 -3.31 -11.11
N VAL A 81 11.83 -2.14 -11.73
CA VAL A 81 12.94 -1.88 -12.64
C VAL A 81 14.23 -2.29 -11.94
N GLN A 82 14.92 -3.30 -12.48
CA GLN A 82 16.30 -3.56 -12.10
C GLN A 82 17.11 -2.36 -12.60
N LEU A 83 17.43 -1.45 -11.68
CA LEU A 83 18.20 -0.25 -11.98
C LEU A 83 19.58 -0.68 -12.49
N ASP A 84 19.90 -0.28 -13.72
CA ASP A 84 21.22 -0.47 -14.31
C ASP A 84 22.20 0.51 -13.64
N PRO A 85 23.21 0.03 -12.88
CA PRO A 85 24.11 0.91 -12.13
C PRO A 85 24.87 1.90 -13.04
N ILE A 86 25.18 1.51 -14.28
CA ILE A 86 25.91 2.35 -15.22
C ILE A 86 25.02 3.50 -15.69
N LYS A 87 23.74 3.23 -15.98
CA LYS A 87 22.79 4.27 -16.37
C LYS A 87 22.53 5.26 -15.24
N VAL A 88 22.38 4.78 -14.02
CA VAL A 88 22.20 5.65 -12.84
C VAL A 88 23.44 6.52 -12.64
N HIS A 89 24.63 5.93 -12.68
CA HIS A 89 25.88 6.68 -12.57
C HIS A 89 26.00 7.77 -13.64
N ASN A 90 25.73 7.43 -14.91
CA ASN A 90 25.84 8.38 -16.01
C ASN A 90 24.81 9.51 -15.88
N TYR A 91 23.58 9.20 -15.48
CA TYR A 91 22.55 10.20 -15.22
C TYR A 91 22.99 11.17 -14.12
N LEU A 92 23.45 10.64 -12.97
CA LEU A 92 23.94 11.47 -11.86
C LEU A 92 25.13 12.33 -12.27
N LYS A 93 26.06 11.77 -13.06
CA LYS A 93 27.18 12.53 -13.61
C LYS A 93 26.69 13.69 -14.48
N THR A 94 25.75 13.45 -15.39
CA THR A 94 25.15 14.51 -16.22
C THR A 94 24.47 15.58 -15.36
N VAL A 95 23.76 15.18 -14.31
CA VAL A 95 23.11 16.12 -13.38
C VAL A 95 24.13 16.99 -12.65
N VAL A 96 25.24 16.40 -12.19
CA VAL A 96 26.33 17.13 -11.53
C VAL A 96 27.02 18.08 -12.48
N GLU A 97 27.31 17.66 -13.72
CA GLU A 97 27.93 18.51 -14.74
C GLU A 97 27.03 19.66 -15.18
N ALA A 98 25.71 19.43 -15.24
CA ALA A 98 24.72 20.43 -15.58
C ALA A 98 24.20 21.20 -14.35
N TRP A 99 24.80 21.01 -13.16
CA TRP A 99 24.32 21.62 -11.94
C TRP A 99 24.55 23.14 -12.00
N PRO A 100 23.49 23.96 -11.95
CA PRO A 100 23.65 25.40 -12.06
C PRO A 100 24.38 25.95 -10.83
N SER A 101 25.28 26.91 -11.05
CA SER A 101 26.01 27.59 -9.97
C SER A 101 25.12 28.52 -9.15
N ASP A 102 23.99 28.95 -9.72
CA ASP A 102 22.98 29.77 -9.08
C ASP A 102 21.61 29.14 -9.29
N ILE A 103 20.90 28.88 -8.20
CA ILE A 103 19.53 28.37 -8.24
C ILE A 103 18.64 29.59 -8.06
N PRO A 104 17.83 29.98 -9.06
CA PRO A 104 17.01 31.17 -8.96
C PRO A 104 16.12 31.07 -7.72
N GLY A 105 16.05 32.17 -6.97
CA GLY A 105 15.13 32.29 -5.85
C GLY A 105 13.68 32.10 -6.29
N PRO A 106 12.74 31.88 -5.34
CA PRO A 106 11.33 31.81 -5.66
C PRO A 106 10.92 33.06 -6.45
N ASN A 107 10.09 32.90 -7.48
CA ASN A 107 9.53 34.03 -8.21
C ASN A 107 8.96 35.02 -7.19
N SER A 108 9.29 36.30 -7.34
CA SER A 108 8.59 37.36 -6.62
C SER A 108 7.17 37.42 -7.17
N ASP A 109 6.21 36.90 -6.42
CA ASP A 109 4.77 37.06 -6.68
C ASP A 109 4.39 38.54 -6.88
#